data_AF-A0A7S1ZWZ1-F1
#
_entry.id   AF-A0A7S1ZWZ1-F1
#
_cell.length_a   1.000
_cell.length_b   1.000
_cell.length_c   1.000
_cell.angle_alpha   90.00
_cell.angle_beta   90.00
_cell.angle_gamma   90.00
#
_symmetry.space_group_name_H-M   'P 1'
#
loop_
_entity.id
_entity.type
_entity.pdbx_description
1 polymer ?
#
loop_
_entity_poly.entity_id
_entity_poly.type
_entity_poly.pdbx_seq_one_letter_code
_entity_poly.pdbx_strand_id
1 'polypeptide(L)'
;GGTDTAAAAAAEESGATANGAGGAELTPTSDDSKAAKKFHKRRPLDASRSYRDYYYETKLGWRPEDREYTLRNRRKHVRDYIEGLHWVLAYYHEGCQSWDWYFPHLYAPLSTDLVNLSEFYEEPTDGGGEEGEADEGFRSFPFTSEDPFPSLAQLLSVLPPQSAGLLPAPVGGLM
;
A
#
# COMPACT_ATOMS: atom_id res chain seq x y z
N GLY A 1 55.02 15.67 26.20
CA GLY A 1 55.38 16.37 24.97
C GLY A 1 55.41 15.36 23.85
N GLY A 2 54.31 15.25 23.12
CA GLY A 2 54.26 14.57 21.83
C GLY A 2 54.36 15.64 20.75
N THR A 3 55.20 15.42 19.76
CA THR A 3 55.36 16.29 18.59
C THR A 3 54.92 15.56 17.35
N ASP A 4 54.12 16.27 16.58
CA ASP A 4 53.54 15.99 15.27
C ASP A 4 54.55 15.53 14.21
N THR A 5 54.06 14.87 13.16
CA THR A 5 54.06 15.46 11.80
C THR A 5 53.30 14.60 10.80
N ALA A 6 52.57 15.29 9.93
CA ALA A 6 51.70 14.83 8.86
C ALA A 6 52.46 14.36 7.60
N ALA A 7 51.80 13.62 6.70
CA ALA A 7 51.67 13.96 5.27
C ALA A 7 50.95 12.87 4.46
N ALA A 8 50.24 13.32 3.43
CA ALA A 8 49.37 12.60 2.51
C ALA A 8 50.10 12.00 1.29
N ALA A 9 49.43 11.09 0.56
CA ALA A 9 49.17 11.13 -0.91
C ALA A 9 49.17 9.75 -1.62
N ALA A 10 48.01 9.44 -2.22
CA ALA A 10 47.68 8.91 -3.55
C ALA A 10 48.56 7.91 -4.36
N ALA A 11 47.81 6.97 -4.97
CA ALA A 11 47.81 6.48 -6.37
C ALA A 11 48.54 5.17 -6.77
N GLU A 12 47.71 4.24 -7.31
CA GLU A 12 47.89 3.26 -8.42
C GLU A 12 49.02 2.21 -8.36
N GLU A 13 48.99 1.01 -8.95
CA GLU A 13 48.09 0.21 -9.80
C GLU A 13 48.63 -1.25 -9.69
N SER A 14 47.82 -2.28 -9.94
CA SER A 14 48.17 -3.41 -10.84
C SER A 14 47.29 -4.63 -10.58
N GLY A 15 46.64 -5.08 -11.65
CA GLY A 15 45.69 -6.18 -11.66
C GLY A 15 46.33 -7.56 -11.58
N ALA A 16 45.49 -8.52 -11.17
CA ALA A 16 45.67 -9.94 -11.45
C ALA A 16 44.30 -10.52 -11.79
N THR A 17 44.13 -10.84 -13.07
CA THR A 17 43.04 -11.61 -13.66
C THR A 17 43.06 -13.05 -13.14
N ALA A 18 41.90 -13.55 -12.67
CA ALA A 18 41.66 -14.98 -12.54
C ALA A 18 40.19 -15.30 -12.83
N ASN A 19 39.96 -15.87 -14.01
CA ASN A 19 38.71 -16.50 -14.43
C ASN A 19 38.36 -17.66 -13.49
N GLY A 20 37.18 -17.62 -12.86
CA GLY A 20 36.62 -18.71 -12.08
C GLY A 20 35.17 -18.93 -12.49
N ALA A 21 34.96 -19.85 -13.44
CA ALA A 21 33.64 -20.36 -13.78
C ALA A 21 33.08 -21.17 -12.60
N GLY A 22 31.98 -20.69 -12.01
CA GLY A 22 31.25 -21.36 -10.94
C GLY A 22 29.76 -21.29 -11.21
N GLY A 23 29.26 -22.15 -12.09
CA GLY A 23 27.83 -22.39 -12.24
C GLY A 23 27.32 -23.14 -11.02
N ALA A 24 26.63 -22.44 -10.11
CA ALA A 24 25.85 -23.05 -9.05
C ALA A 24 24.41 -23.25 -9.55
N GLU A 25 24.17 -24.42 -10.14
CA GLU A 25 22.84 -24.93 -10.42
C GLU A 25 22.17 -25.27 -9.09
N LEU A 26 21.28 -24.40 -8.62
CA LEU A 26 20.43 -24.67 -7.46
C LEU A 26 19.32 -25.64 -7.89
N THR A 27 19.53 -26.93 -7.60
CA THR A 27 18.49 -27.96 -7.72
C THR A 27 17.29 -27.60 -6.84
N PRO A 28 16.04 -27.63 -7.34
CA PRO A 28 14.88 -27.27 -6.54
C PRO A 28 14.57 -28.38 -5.54
N THR A 29 14.65 -28.06 -4.24
CA THR A 29 14.26 -28.94 -3.15
C THR A 29 12.76 -29.23 -3.20
N SER A 30 12.40 -30.51 -3.10
CA SER A 30 11.14 -31.12 -3.53
C SER A 30 9.91 -30.91 -2.62
N ASP A 31 9.82 -29.84 -1.83
CA ASP A 31 8.73 -29.68 -0.83
C ASP A 31 7.70 -28.57 -1.13
N ASP A 32 7.89 -27.76 -2.19
CA ASP A 32 6.92 -26.70 -2.54
C ASP A 32 5.70 -27.18 -3.34
N SER A 33 5.63 -28.47 -3.67
CA SER A 33 4.73 -28.93 -4.72
C SER A 33 3.26 -28.95 -4.29
N LYS A 34 2.90 -29.18 -3.03
CA LYS A 34 1.48 -29.28 -2.61
C LYS A 34 0.83 -27.92 -2.37
N ALA A 35 1.54 -26.98 -1.74
CA ALA A 35 1.05 -25.62 -1.53
C ALA A 35 0.93 -24.86 -2.86
N ALA A 36 1.95 -24.99 -3.72
CA ALA A 36 1.90 -24.44 -5.07
C ALA A 36 0.76 -25.08 -5.89
N LYS A 37 0.60 -26.42 -5.89
CA LYS A 37 -0.48 -27.10 -6.64
C LYS A 37 -1.90 -26.69 -6.19
N LYS A 38 -2.11 -26.41 -4.90
CA LYS A 38 -3.41 -25.95 -4.40
C LYS A 38 -3.68 -24.49 -4.78
N PHE A 39 -2.65 -23.67 -4.88
CA PHE A 39 -2.73 -22.30 -5.38
C PHE A 39 -3.00 -22.23 -6.89
N HIS A 40 -2.48 -23.19 -7.66
CA HIS A 40 -2.69 -23.27 -9.13
C HIS A 40 -4.12 -23.64 -9.55
N LYS A 41 -5.00 -24.03 -8.62
CA LYS A 41 -6.37 -24.48 -8.96
C LYS A 41 -7.40 -23.35 -9.13
N ARG A 42 -7.00 -22.09 -8.97
CA ARG A 42 -7.89 -20.91 -9.11
C ARG A 42 -7.39 -19.89 -10.14
N ARG A 43 -6.41 -20.21 -10.98
CA ARG A 43 -6.19 -19.38 -12.18
C ARG A 43 -7.33 -19.64 -13.16
N PRO A 44 -7.78 -18.62 -13.92
CA PRO A 44 -8.58 -18.87 -15.10
C PRO A 44 -7.87 -19.93 -15.95
N LEU A 45 -8.50 -21.09 -16.13
CA LEU A 45 -8.06 -22.10 -17.10
C LEU A 45 -8.20 -21.58 -18.54
N ASP A 46 -9.04 -20.55 -18.70
CA ASP A 46 -9.25 -19.84 -19.94
C ASP A 46 -8.10 -18.86 -20.19
N ALA A 47 -7.23 -19.21 -21.14
CA ALA A 47 -6.14 -18.37 -21.61
C ALA A 47 -6.60 -17.02 -22.20
N SER A 48 -7.90 -16.85 -22.47
CA SER A 48 -8.46 -15.60 -23.01
C SER A 48 -8.82 -14.55 -21.96
N ARG A 49 -8.97 -14.92 -20.67
CA ARG A 49 -9.28 -13.97 -19.58
C ARG A 49 -8.03 -13.48 -18.88
N SER A 50 -7.85 -12.16 -18.80
CA SER A 50 -6.75 -11.54 -18.06
C SER A 50 -6.84 -11.87 -16.57
N TYR A 51 -5.71 -12.19 -15.93
CA TYR A 51 -5.62 -12.37 -14.47
C TYR A 51 -6.17 -11.16 -13.72
N ARG A 52 -5.97 -9.97 -14.29
CA ARG A 52 -6.45 -8.69 -13.76
C ARG A 52 -7.96 -8.68 -13.60
N ASP A 53 -8.69 -9.11 -14.63
CA ASP A 53 -10.15 -9.12 -14.62
C ASP A 53 -10.68 -10.20 -13.66
N TYR A 54 -10.04 -11.37 -13.66
CA TYR A 54 -10.33 -12.44 -12.69
C TYR A 54 -10.17 -11.99 -11.23
N TYR A 55 -9.11 -11.23 -10.94
CA TYR A 55 -8.84 -10.70 -9.60
C TYR A 55 -9.97 -9.78 -9.14
N TYR A 56 -10.29 -8.75 -9.93
CA TYR A 56 -11.31 -7.77 -9.58
C TYR A 56 -12.72 -8.38 -9.51
N GLU A 57 -13.04 -9.31 -10.42
CA GLU A 57 -14.31 -10.05 -10.41
C GLU A 57 -14.44 -10.91 -9.14
N THR A 58 -13.40 -11.68 -8.79
CA THR A 58 -13.46 -12.61 -7.67
C THR A 58 -13.37 -11.93 -6.30
N LYS A 59 -12.59 -10.85 -6.20
CA LYS A 59 -12.26 -10.20 -4.91
C LYS A 59 -13.16 -9.03 -4.58
N LEU A 60 -13.55 -8.26 -5.59
CA LEU A 60 -14.27 -6.99 -5.43
C LEU A 60 -15.64 -7.04 -6.14
N GLY A 61 -15.95 -8.11 -6.88
CA GLY A 61 -17.23 -8.29 -7.56
C GLY A 61 -17.39 -7.42 -8.81
N TRP A 62 -16.31 -6.80 -9.30
CA TRP A 62 -16.38 -5.92 -10.48
C TRP A 62 -16.30 -6.73 -11.76
N ARG A 63 -17.40 -6.70 -12.51
CA ARG A 63 -17.58 -7.48 -13.73
C ARG A 63 -16.84 -6.85 -14.91
N PRO A 64 -16.11 -7.64 -15.73
CA PRO A 64 -15.38 -7.10 -16.88
C PRO A 64 -16.30 -6.62 -18.01
N GLU A 65 -17.56 -7.07 -18.05
CA GLU A 65 -18.54 -6.64 -19.05
C GLU A 65 -18.83 -5.13 -18.94
N ASP A 66 -18.88 -4.59 -17.72
CA ASP A 66 -19.12 -3.17 -17.45
C ASP A 66 -17.78 -2.41 -17.37
N ARG A 67 -17.13 -2.24 -18.52
CA ARG A 67 -15.77 -1.69 -18.60
C ARG A 67 -15.65 -0.29 -17.97
N GLU A 68 -16.58 0.60 -18.21
CA GLU A 68 -16.55 1.97 -17.67
C GLU A 68 -16.65 1.98 -16.14
N TYR A 69 -17.62 1.23 -15.58
CA TYR A 69 -17.81 1.08 -14.14
C TYR A 69 -16.56 0.48 -13.47
N THR A 70 -16.03 -0.60 -14.03
CA THR A 70 -14.84 -1.29 -13.51
C THR A 70 -13.61 -0.39 -13.55
N LEU A 71 -13.39 0.36 -14.64
CA LEU A 71 -12.26 1.30 -14.71
C LEU A 71 -12.38 2.43 -13.68
N ARG A 72 -13.56 3.04 -13.55
CA ARG A 72 -13.81 4.10 -12.55
C ARG A 72 -13.55 3.61 -11.13
N ASN A 73 -14.10 2.45 -10.76
CA ASN A 73 -13.91 1.88 -9.43
C ASN A 73 -12.46 1.51 -9.16
N ARG A 74 -11.73 1.01 -10.17
CA ARG A 74 -10.30 0.73 -10.03
C ARG A 74 -9.49 2.00 -9.80
N ARG A 75 -9.77 3.09 -10.52
CA ARG A 75 -9.11 4.39 -10.25
C ARG A 75 -9.42 4.89 -8.83
N LYS A 76 -10.68 4.82 -8.40
CA LYS A 76 -11.06 5.17 -7.02
C LYS A 76 -10.33 4.30 -5.99
N HIS A 77 -10.27 3.00 -6.23
CA HIS A 77 -9.62 2.05 -5.33
C HIS A 77 -8.10 2.28 -5.21
N VAL A 78 -7.45 2.67 -6.30
CA VAL A 78 -6.05 3.11 -6.27
C VAL A 78 -5.90 4.40 -5.48
N ARG A 79 -6.79 5.39 -5.68
CA ARG A 79 -6.79 6.63 -4.88
C ARG A 79 -6.88 6.34 -3.39
N ASP A 80 -7.89 5.56 -2.97
CA ASP A 80 -8.10 5.21 -1.55
C ASP A 80 -6.88 4.47 -0.96
N TYR A 81 -6.19 3.65 -1.77
CA TYR A 81 -4.98 2.96 -1.35
C TYR A 81 -3.79 3.90 -1.14
N ILE A 82 -3.59 4.84 -2.08
CA ILE A 82 -2.53 5.85 -1.99
C ILE A 82 -2.78 6.82 -0.84
N GLU A 83 -4.03 7.24 -0.63
CA GLU A 83 -4.46 8.04 0.52
C GLU A 83 -4.10 7.34 1.83
N GLY A 84 -4.33 6.02 1.90
CA GLY A 84 -3.93 5.23 3.06
C GLY A 84 -2.43 5.13 3.29
N LEU A 85 -1.62 5.09 2.23
CA LEU A 85 -0.17 5.16 2.39
C LEU A 85 0.27 6.50 2.96
N HIS A 86 -0.37 7.61 2.56
CA HIS A 86 -0.10 8.93 3.12
C HIS A 86 -0.51 8.99 4.59
N TRP A 87 -1.70 8.46 4.92
CA TRP A 87 -2.19 8.40 6.29
C TRP A 87 -1.23 7.60 7.19
N VAL A 88 -0.76 6.43 6.74
CA VAL A 88 0.20 5.62 7.49
C VAL A 88 1.53 6.35 7.65
N LEU A 89 2.06 6.96 6.60
CA LEU A 89 3.33 7.68 6.69
C LEU A 89 3.23 8.87 7.67
N ALA A 90 2.17 9.65 7.56
CA ALA A 90 1.92 10.77 8.46
C ALA A 90 1.69 10.32 9.91
N TYR A 91 1.05 9.14 10.12
CA TYR A 91 0.91 8.53 11.44
C TYR A 91 2.26 8.34 12.16
N TYR A 92 3.29 7.92 11.43
CA TYR A 92 4.63 7.71 12.01
C TYR A 92 5.41 9.01 12.25
N HIS A 93 5.23 10.03 11.41
CA HIS A 93 6.06 11.24 11.46
C HIS A 93 5.41 12.40 12.22
N GLU A 94 4.09 12.56 12.13
CA GLU A 94 3.33 13.70 12.63
C GLU A 94 2.23 13.29 13.62
N GLY A 95 1.92 11.99 13.70
CA GLY A 95 0.85 11.44 14.53
C GLY A 95 -0.44 11.19 13.76
N CYS A 96 -1.52 10.83 14.48
CA CYS A 96 -2.80 10.48 13.87
C CYS A 96 -3.45 11.69 13.18
N GLN A 97 -3.41 11.71 11.84
CA GLN A 97 -3.99 12.78 11.03
C GLN A 97 -5.51 12.73 10.97
N SER A 98 -6.09 11.53 11.06
CA SER A 98 -7.54 11.34 11.06
C SER A 98 -7.90 10.03 11.75
N TRP A 99 -8.79 10.10 12.73
CA TRP A 99 -9.28 8.93 13.48
C TRP A 99 -10.42 8.19 12.75
N ASP A 100 -11.11 8.87 11.82
CA ASP A 100 -12.21 8.30 11.03
C ASP A 100 -11.75 7.68 9.72
N TRP A 101 -10.55 8.03 9.25
CA TRP A 101 -10.04 7.49 8.01
C TRP A 101 -9.86 5.97 8.12
N TYR A 102 -10.43 5.24 7.17
CA TYR A 102 -10.24 3.80 7.02
C TYR A 102 -10.17 3.45 5.53
N PHE A 103 -9.45 2.37 5.21
CA PHE A 103 -9.44 1.85 3.85
C PHE A 103 -10.74 1.06 3.57
N PRO A 104 -11.62 1.51 2.66
CA PRO A 104 -12.98 0.96 2.52
C PRO A 104 -13.04 -0.28 1.64
N HIS A 105 -11.94 -1.05 1.56
CA HIS A 105 -11.87 -2.26 0.75
C HIS A 105 -11.11 -3.36 1.50
N LEU A 106 -11.52 -4.61 1.29
CA LEU A 106 -10.88 -5.76 1.96
C LEU A 106 -9.56 -6.19 1.30
N TYR A 107 -9.35 -5.82 0.03
CA TYR A 107 -8.21 -6.23 -0.78
C TYR A 107 -7.51 -5.01 -1.37
N ALA A 108 -6.21 -5.11 -1.60
CA ALA A 108 -5.42 -4.04 -2.24
C ALA A 108 -5.60 -4.00 -3.77
N PRO A 109 -5.33 -2.88 -4.44
CA PRO A 109 -5.23 -2.84 -5.90
C PRO A 109 -4.04 -3.66 -6.40
N LEU A 110 -4.09 -4.07 -7.68
CA LEU A 110 -2.92 -4.63 -8.34
C LEU A 110 -1.89 -3.54 -8.59
N SER A 111 -0.60 -3.86 -8.42
CA SER A 111 0.50 -2.93 -8.68
C SER A 111 0.51 -2.40 -10.11
N THR A 112 0.02 -3.20 -11.07
CA THR A 112 -0.13 -2.78 -12.47
C THR A 112 -1.10 -1.62 -12.68
N ASP A 113 -1.97 -1.35 -11.70
CA ASP A 113 -2.95 -0.26 -11.75
C ASP A 113 -2.48 1.02 -11.04
N LEU A 114 -1.32 0.98 -10.37
CA LEU A 114 -0.68 2.12 -9.73
C LEU A 114 0.04 3.00 -10.76
N VAL A 115 -0.71 3.48 -11.76
CA VAL A 115 -0.22 4.32 -12.86
C VAL A 115 -0.87 5.69 -12.81
N ASN A 116 -0.20 6.71 -13.37
CA ASN A 116 -0.68 8.11 -13.40
C ASN A 116 -1.15 8.58 -12.02
N LEU A 117 -0.37 8.31 -10.97
CA LEU A 117 -0.72 8.68 -9.59
C LEU A 117 -0.80 10.19 -9.41
N SER A 118 -0.17 10.95 -10.30
CA SER A 118 -0.13 12.40 -10.24
C SER A 118 -1.50 13.05 -10.36
N GLU A 119 -2.47 12.38 -10.99
CA GLU A 119 -3.85 12.89 -11.17
C GLU A 119 -4.62 12.98 -9.84
N PHE A 120 -4.18 12.25 -8.80
CA PHE A 120 -4.89 12.22 -7.52
C PHE A 120 -4.59 13.42 -6.62
N TYR A 121 -3.67 14.29 -7.03
CA TYR A 121 -3.16 15.40 -6.24
C TYR A 121 -3.31 16.74 -6.97
N GLU A 122 -4.23 16.85 -7.92
CA GLU A 122 -4.42 18.11 -8.64
C GLU A 122 -4.82 19.23 -7.65
N GLU A 123 -3.95 20.24 -7.57
CA GLU A 123 -4.14 21.48 -6.81
C GLU A 123 -5.35 22.25 -7.36
N PRO A 124 -6.08 23.02 -6.53
CA PRO A 124 -7.03 23.98 -7.05
C PRO A 124 -6.28 25.07 -7.82
N THR A 125 -6.23 24.95 -9.15
CA THR A 125 -5.87 26.04 -10.06
C THR A 125 -6.98 27.09 -10.06
N ASP A 126 -7.18 27.76 -8.93
CA ASP A 126 -7.84 29.06 -8.87
C ASP A 126 -6.72 30.11 -8.78
N GLY A 127 -6.48 30.78 -9.92
CA GLY A 127 -5.27 31.56 -10.19
C GLY A 127 -5.00 32.72 -9.22
N GLY A 128 -4.08 32.49 -8.27
CA GLY A 128 -3.57 33.51 -7.37
C GLY A 128 -2.23 33.20 -6.70
N GLY A 129 -1.52 32.15 -7.13
CA GLY A 129 -0.17 31.84 -6.65
C GLY A 129 0.88 32.48 -7.54
N GLU A 130 1.76 33.30 -6.96
CA GLU A 130 2.86 33.97 -7.64
C GLU A 130 3.73 32.96 -8.41
N GLU A 131 4.06 33.28 -9.66
CA GLU A 131 4.99 32.53 -10.50
C GLU A 131 6.40 32.59 -9.86
N GLY A 132 6.74 31.65 -9.00
CA GLY A 132 8.08 31.65 -8.42
C GLY A 132 8.30 30.86 -7.15
N GLU A 133 7.82 29.63 -7.06
CA GLU A 133 8.47 28.53 -6.34
C GLU A 133 7.65 27.29 -6.67
N ALA A 134 8.22 26.37 -7.47
CA ALA A 134 7.65 25.04 -7.56
C ALA A 134 7.83 24.44 -6.16
N ASP A 135 6.79 24.53 -5.34
CA ASP A 135 6.81 23.93 -4.01
C ASP A 135 7.13 22.45 -4.22
N GLU A 136 8.35 22.06 -3.83
CA GLU A 136 8.77 20.65 -3.73
C GLU A 136 8.05 19.96 -2.56
N GLY A 137 6.98 20.58 -2.06
CA GLY A 137 6.01 20.05 -1.13
C GLY A 137 5.59 18.63 -1.49
N PHE A 138 5.62 17.79 -0.46
CA PHE A 138 5.07 16.45 -0.54
C PHE A 138 3.58 16.54 -0.85
N ARG A 139 3.15 15.94 -1.97
CA ARG A 139 1.74 15.94 -2.37
C ARG A 139 0.90 15.35 -1.22
N SER A 140 -0.05 16.12 -0.70
CA SER A 140 -0.78 15.76 0.52
C SER A 140 -2.26 15.47 0.26
N PHE A 141 -2.85 14.58 1.06
CA PHE A 141 -4.30 14.42 1.14
C PHE A 141 -4.87 15.27 2.28
N PRO A 142 -6.01 15.94 2.08
CA PRO A 142 -6.67 16.63 3.18
C PRO A 142 -7.27 15.61 4.15
N PHE A 143 -6.72 15.53 5.35
CA PHE A 143 -7.27 14.72 6.43
C PHE A 143 -8.06 15.60 7.40
N THR A 144 -9.25 15.16 7.78
CA THR A 144 -10.00 15.77 8.87
C THR A 144 -9.50 15.17 10.18
N SER A 145 -8.84 15.98 11.00
CA SER A 145 -8.45 15.62 12.35
C SER A 145 -9.67 15.71 13.26
N GLU A 146 -10.41 14.60 13.40
CA GLU A 146 -11.49 14.46 14.37
C GLU A 146 -11.00 13.86 15.70
N ASP A 147 -11.84 13.90 16.73
CA ASP A 147 -11.54 13.31 18.04
C ASP A 147 -11.62 11.77 18.00
N PRO A 148 -10.85 11.06 18.85
CA PRO A 148 -10.93 9.60 18.93
C PRO A 148 -12.33 9.12 19.36
N PHE A 149 -12.73 7.95 18.86
CA PHE A 149 -14.00 7.33 19.20
C PHE A 149 -14.19 7.19 20.73
N PRO A 150 -15.40 7.47 21.25
CA PRO A 150 -15.72 7.17 22.65
C PRO A 150 -15.53 5.68 22.95
N SER A 151 -15.01 5.35 24.12
CA SER A 151 -14.61 3.97 24.48
C SER A 151 -15.73 2.93 24.33
N LEU A 152 -16.97 3.28 24.67
CA LEU A 152 -18.13 2.39 24.48
C LEU A 152 -18.52 2.24 23.00
N ALA A 153 -18.39 3.30 22.20
CA ALA A 153 -18.66 3.24 20.76
C ALA A 153 -17.61 2.39 20.04
N GLN A 154 -16.34 2.52 20.45
CA GLN A 154 -15.26 1.66 19.97
C GLN A 154 -15.50 0.19 20.35
N LEU A 155 -15.95 -0.06 21.58
CA LEU A 155 -16.24 -1.43 22.01
C LEU A 155 -17.42 -2.03 21.22
N LEU A 156 -18.44 -1.22 20.91
CA LEU A 156 -19.55 -1.63 20.06
C LEU A 156 -19.12 -1.92 18.61
N SER A 157 -18.20 -1.15 18.04
CA SER A 157 -17.75 -1.33 16.65
C SER A 157 -16.80 -2.51 16.45
N VAL A 158 -16.12 -2.96 17.51
CA VAL A 158 -15.11 -4.03 17.44
C VAL A 158 -15.62 -5.38 17.95
N LEU A 159 -16.45 -5.40 19.00
CA LEU A 159 -16.87 -6.67 19.58
C LEU A 159 -17.86 -7.42 18.67
N PRO A 160 -17.78 -8.75 18.63
CA PRO A 160 -18.79 -9.55 17.99
C PRO A 160 -19.98 -9.80 18.96
N PRO A 161 -21.18 -10.18 18.47
CA PRO A 161 -22.38 -10.34 19.30
C PRO A 161 -22.24 -11.33 20.47
N GLN A 162 -21.33 -12.31 20.35
CA GLN A 162 -21.04 -13.28 21.42
C GLN A 162 -20.43 -12.63 22.67
N SER A 163 -19.83 -11.45 22.53
CA SER A 163 -19.20 -10.69 23.61
C SER A 163 -20.09 -9.56 24.16
N ALA A 164 -21.39 -9.55 23.82
CA ALA A 164 -22.34 -8.52 24.28
C ALA A 164 -22.42 -8.39 25.81
N GLY A 165 -22.07 -9.45 26.55
CA GLY A 165 -22.00 -9.43 28.02
C GLY A 165 -20.92 -8.53 28.61
N LEU A 166 -19.97 -8.04 27.79
CA LEU A 166 -18.94 -7.08 28.22
C LEU A 166 -19.43 -5.62 28.21
N LEU A 167 -20.60 -5.36 27.61
CA LEU A 167 -21.18 -4.03 27.50
C LEU A 167 -22.25 -3.80 28.57
N PRO A 168 -22.50 -2.54 28.98
CA PRO A 168 -23.65 -2.21 29.80
C PRO A 168 -24.95 -2.71 29.14
N ALA A 169 -25.89 -3.19 29.96
CA ALA A 169 -27.17 -3.77 29.52
C ALA A 169 -27.91 -3.00 28.40
N PRO A 170 -28.02 -1.65 28.42
CA PRO A 170 -28.70 -0.93 27.34
C PRO A 170 -27.95 -0.99 25.99
N VAL A 171 -26.61 -1.05 26.00
CA VAL A 171 -25.78 -1.06 24.79
C VAL A 171 -25.60 -2.49 24.26
N GLY A 172 -25.50 -3.48 25.15
CA GLY A 172 -25.42 -4.90 24.77
C GLY A 172 -26.67 -5.41 24.04
N GLY A 173 -27.82 -4.76 24.22
CA GLY A 173 -29.04 -5.08 23.47
C GLY A 173 -29.07 -4.59 22.01
N LEU A 174 -28.12 -3.75 21.60
CA LEU A 174 -27.99 -3.29 20.20
C LEU A 174 -27.13 -4.21 19.33
N MET A 175 -26.39 -5.13 19.95
CA MET A 175 -25.57 -6.16 19.26
C MET A 175 -26.40 -7.38 18.87
#